data_AF-A2GD83-F1
#
_entry.id   AF-A2GD83-F1
#
_cell.length_a   1.000
_cell.length_b   1.000
_cell.length_c   1.000
_cell.angle_alpha   90.00
_cell.angle_beta   90.00
_cell.angle_gamma   90.00
#
_symmetry.space_group_name_H-M   'P 1'
#
loop_
_entity.id
_entity.type
_entity.pdbx_description
1 polymer ?
#
loop_
_entity_poly.entity_id
_entity_poly.type
_entity_poly.pdbx_seq_one_letter_code
_entity_poly.pdbx_strand_id
1 'polypeptide(L)'
;MTVELQDLLLGITQDDNGSIADKIMDSIYVSYKEAKQTLIRNILFVNRIRDGKLTEFTAFLIQNIPDFKDELLFDIFKFSTSYYLTLLPDFHLVRNLLVMNILNMNDTIKIILQFIREIEDKHKQLRNIVFAIFADLIESTDKENFDYFMNVIMEETMTSDHFMNSTPNDPQSVFNQWIKQFYTKKTFQERQEFQIYMFNHGGHNNDAISALRTDNLALLQEQIASDEIDIDEVVPSSLFEQSYFLKNEPSLIQYAAYFGSVSCFKYLLMNGADLSYVDYNNQTLISYAIASGNLELIRLCEQKGLDFKNALSASAYFWRFDVFSWLIDSGKLFVTSVDSNEKTALDMTAMTNSLKIVEITFQELQTIQTIKDIIATAQDYGALDVYDSLKNKCLMIGL
;
A
#
# COMPACT_ATOMS: atom_id res chain seq x y z
N MET A 1 -13.53 0.12 21.44
CA MET A 1 -12.11 0.50 21.53
C MET A 1 -11.40 0.31 20.20
N THR A 2 -11.00 -0.90 19.76
CA THR A 2 -10.17 -1.02 18.53
C THR A 2 -10.91 -0.67 17.23
N VAL A 3 -12.20 -0.98 17.10
CA VAL A 3 -13.01 -0.53 15.94
C VAL A 3 -13.11 1.01 15.88
N GLU A 4 -13.29 1.66 17.03
CA GLU A 4 -13.32 3.13 17.12
C GLU A 4 -11.98 3.73 16.72
N LEU A 5 -10.85 3.09 17.07
CA LEU A 5 -9.52 3.50 16.60
C LEU A 5 -9.41 3.41 15.07
N GLN A 6 -9.89 2.33 14.46
CA GLN A 6 -9.86 2.18 12.99
C GLN A 6 -10.68 3.27 12.31
N ASP A 7 -11.88 3.56 12.81
CA ASP A 7 -12.74 4.65 12.31
C ASP A 7 -12.06 6.02 12.49
N LEU A 8 -11.41 6.28 13.63
CA LEU A 8 -10.65 7.52 13.87
C LEU A 8 -9.51 7.68 12.86
N LEU A 9 -8.70 6.64 12.63
CA LEU A 9 -7.58 6.70 11.70
C LEU A 9 -8.02 6.87 10.24
N LEU A 10 -9.18 6.33 9.85
CA LEU A 10 -9.78 6.58 8.53
C LEU A 10 -10.30 8.02 8.38
N GLY A 11 -10.71 8.65 9.48
CA GLY A 11 -11.13 10.05 9.50
C GLY A 11 -9.99 11.03 9.25
N ILE A 12 -8.74 10.60 9.37
CA ILE A 12 -7.57 11.48 9.18
C ILE A 12 -7.53 11.97 7.73
N THR A 13 -7.56 13.29 7.58
CA THR A 13 -7.46 14.05 6.33
C THR A 13 -6.51 15.23 6.57
N GLN A 14 -5.99 15.84 5.49
CA GLN A 14 -5.07 16.97 5.61
C GLN A 14 -5.65 18.14 6.44
N ASP A 15 -6.97 18.31 6.45
CA ASP A 15 -7.64 19.44 7.10
C ASP A 15 -8.12 19.17 8.55
N ASP A 16 -8.24 17.90 8.97
CA ASP A 16 -8.80 17.52 10.29
C ASP A 16 -7.80 16.76 11.20
N ASN A 17 -6.50 16.90 10.91
CA ASN A 17 -5.42 16.25 11.65
C ASN A 17 -5.44 16.61 13.16
N GLY A 18 -5.79 17.85 13.52
CA GLY A 18 -5.74 18.33 14.90
C GLY A 18 -6.77 17.69 15.83
N SER A 19 -8.05 17.63 15.42
CA SER A 19 -9.11 17.09 16.29
C SER A 19 -8.95 15.59 16.54
N ILE A 20 -8.50 14.84 15.53
CA ILE A 20 -8.26 13.39 15.67
C ILE A 20 -7.00 13.11 16.49
N ALA A 21 -5.95 13.92 16.33
CA ALA A 21 -4.76 13.85 17.16
C ALA A 21 -5.09 14.04 18.64
N ASP A 22 -5.87 15.06 19.00
CA ASP A 22 -6.28 15.30 20.39
C ASP A 22 -7.04 14.10 20.97
N LYS A 23 -8.00 13.54 20.21
CA LYS A 23 -8.74 12.33 20.63
C LYS A 23 -7.83 11.14 20.89
N ILE A 24 -6.79 10.96 20.07
CA ILE A 24 -5.84 9.86 20.26
C ILE A 24 -4.93 10.12 21.46
N MET A 25 -4.47 11.36 21.66
CA MET A 25 -3.66 11.75 22.82
C MET A 25 -4.43 11.62 24.15
N ASP A 26 -5.74 11.85 24.14
CA ASP A 26 -6.61 11.68 25.31
C ASP A 26 -7.06 10.22 25.54
N SER A 27 -6.69 9.30 24.64
CA SER A 27 -7.12 7.90 24.69
C SER A 27 -6.16 7.00 25.46
N ILE A 28 -6.62 5.77 25.74
CA ILE A 28 -5.77 4.73 26.34
C ILE A 28 -4.58 4.33 25.45
N TYR A 29 -4.64 4.62 24.15
CA TYR A 29 -3.66 4.18 23.16
C TYR A 29 -2.28 4.81 23.31
N VAL A 30 -2.16 5.89 24.09
CA VAL A 30 -0.88 6.54 24.40
C VAL A 30 -0.40 6.27 25.83
N SER A 31 -1.19 5.53 26.62
CA SER A 31 -1.00 5.42 28.08
C SER A 31 -0.01 4.33 28.51
N TYR A 32 0.10 3.22 27.76
CA TYR A 32 0.99 2.10 28.09
C TYR A 32 1.45 1.36 26.83
N LYS A 33 2.52 0.58 26.97
CA LYS A 33 3.27 -0.03 25.85
C LYS A 33 2.39 -0.88 24.93
N GLU A 34 1.59 -1.78 25.48
CA GLU A 34 0.75 -2.67 24.66
C GLU A 34 -0.30 -1.89 23.87
N ALA A 35 -0.88 -0.83 24.44
CA ALA A 35 -1.83 0.02 23.72
C ALA A 35 -1.16 0.86 22.64
N LYS A 36 0.06 1.35 22.88
CA LYS A 36 0.89 2.02 21.85
C LYS A 36 1.20 1.10 20.68
N GLN A 37 1.51 -0.17 20.95
CA GLN A 37 1.71 -1.17 19.90
C GLN A 37 0.45 -1.39 19.05
N THR A 38 -0.73 -1.45 19.67
CA THR A 38 -2.01 -1.52 18.92
C THR A 38 -2.19 -0.29 18.02
N LEU A 39 -1.87 0.91 18.51
CA LEU A 39 -1.92 2.14 17.71
C LEU A 39 -0.94 2.10 16.53
N ILE A 40 0.32 1.73 16.76
CA ILE A 40 1.35 1.61 15.72
C ILE A 40 0.91 0.64 14.63
N ARG A 41 0.45 -0.56 15.00
CA ARG A 41 -0.01 -1.56 14.03
C ARG A 41 -1.16 -1.05 13.17
N ASN A 42 -2.16 -0.42 13.78
CA ASN A 42 -3.29 0.13 13.04
C ASN A 42 -2.87 1.30 12.13
N ILE A 43 -1.91 2.14 12.55
CA ILE A 43 -1.30 3.16 11.68
C ILE A 43 -0.62 2.51 10.48
N LEU A 44 0.17 1.45 10.67
CA LEU A 44 0.83 0.75 9.57
C LEU A 44 -0.18 0.10 8.63
N PHE A 45 -1.24 -0.55 9.15
CA PHE A 45 -2.31 -1.07 8.31
C PHE A 45 -3.00 0.01 7.48
N VAL A 46 -3.38 1.14 8.10
CA VAL A 46 -4.01 2.24 7.38
C VAL A 46 -3.04 2.88 6.38
N ASN A 47 -1.75 2.98 6.70
CA ASN A 47 -0.71 3.48 5.79
C ASN A 47 -0.61 2.62 4.53
N ARG A 48 -0.83 1.30 4.63
CA ARG A 48 -0.80 0.38 3.48
C ARG A 48 -2.03 0.46 2.56
N ILE A 49 -3.13 1.01 3.06
CA ILE A 49 -4.39 1.13 2.30
C ILE A 49 -4.79 2.58 1.98
N ARG A 50 -4.07 3.57 2.52
CA ARG A 50 -4.28 5.02 2.28
C ARG A 50 -2.94 5.71 2.04
N ASP A 51 -2.44 5.59 0.81
CA ASP A 51 -1.13 6.10 0.38
C ASP A 51 -0.87 7.55 0.86
N GLY A 52 0.18 7.72 1.65
CA GLY A 52 0.72 9.02 2.07
C GLY A 52 -0.14 9.84 3.03
N LYS A 53 -1.34 9.40 3.43
CA LYS A 53 -2.25 10.22 4.26
C LYS A 53 -1.87 10.28 5.74
N LEU A 54 -1.03 9.37 6.22
CA LEU A 54 -0.68 9.26 7.65
C LEU A 54 0.70 9.79 8.01
N THR A 55 1.50 10.26 7.05
CA THR A 55 2.89 10.67 7.33
C THR A 55 2.95 11.82 8.36
N GLU A 56 2.21 12.90 8.14
CA GLU A 56 2.18 14.05 9.06
C GLU A 56 1.62 13.68 10.44
N PHE A 57 0.57 12.88 10.46
CA PHE A 57 -0.01 12.37 11.69
C PHE A 57 0.98 11.50 12.48
N THR A 58 1.70 10.61 11.80
CA THR A 58 2.75 9.77 12.41
C THR A 58 3.89 10.64 12.94
N ALA A 59 4.27 11.69 12.20
CA ALA A 59 5.27 12.66 12.65
C ALA A 59 4.85 13.36 13.94
N PHE A 60 3.58 13.80 14.02
CA PHE A 60 3.01 14.37 15.23
C PHE A 60 3.11 13.40 16.43
N LEU A 61 2.74 12.13 16.25
CA LEU A 61 2.82 11.14 17.32
C LEU A 61 4.25 10.89 17.79
N ILE A 62 5.22 10.82 16.87
CA ILE A 62 6.65 10.68 17.20
C ILE A 62 7.12 11.85 18.07
N GLN A 63 6.65 13.06 17.81
CA GLN A 63 7.06 14.25 18.55
C GLN A 63 6.39 14.38 19.92
N ASN A 64 5.20 13.79 20.11
CA ASN A 64 4.38 14.01 21.30
C ASN A 64 4.26 12.78 22.22
N ILE A 65 4.62 11.58 21.75
CA ILE A 65 4.51 10.34 22.54
C ILE A 65 5.91 9.77 22.82
N PRO A 66 6.30 9.63 24.09
CA PRO A 66 7.57 9.02 24.46
C PRO A 66 7.74 7.59 23.91
N ASP A 67 8.94 7.30 23.43
CA ASP A 67 9.39 6.02 22.87
C ASP A 67 8.63 5.55 21.61
N PHE A 68 7.66 6.33 21.11
CA PHE A 68 6.84 5.95 19.95
C PHE A 68 7.68 5.70 18.70
N LYS A 69 8.71 6.53 18.49
CA LYS A 69 9.69 6.38 17.42
C LYS A 69 10.38 5.02 17.44
N ASP A 70 10.87 4.60 18.61
CA ASP A 70 11.66 3.38 18.75
C ASP A 70 10.75 2.15 18.61
N GLU A 71 9.51 2.21 19.13
CA GLU A 71 8.51 1.17 18.93
C GLU A 71 8.06 1.04 17.47
N LEU A 72 7.87 2.15 16.76
CA LEU A 72 7.51 2.17 15.34
C LEU A 72 8.61 1.54 14.48
N LEU A 73 9.86 1.97 14.66
CA LEU A 73 11.00 1.43 13.91
C LEU A 73 11.21 -0.06 14.24
N PHE A 74 11.02 -0.45 15.50
CA PHE A 74 11.08 -1.85 15.88
C PHE A 74 10.03 -2.68 15.13
N ASP A 75 8.76 -2.25 15.09
CA ASP A 75 7.70 -3.00 14.41
C ASP A 75 7.90 -3.08 12.89
N ILE A 76 8.42 -2.01 12.25
CA ILE A 76 8.69 -2.00 10.79
C ILE A 76 9.87 -2.91 10.42
N PHE A 77 10.95 -2.87 11.20
CA PHE A 77 12.19 -3.60 10.90
C PHE A 77 12.30 -4.95 11.63
N LYS A 78 11.25 -5.39 12.34
CA LYS A 78 11.20 -6.73 12.93
C LYS A 78 10.90 -7.77 11.85
N PHE A 79 11.77 -8.78 11.78
CA PHE A 79 11.79 -9.83 10.77
C PHE A 79 10.44 -10.54 10.60
N SER A 80 9.77 -10.33 9.46
CA SER A 80 8.73 -11.23 8.94
C SER A 80 8.92 -11.37 7.43
N THR A 81 9.21 -12.59 6.98
CA THR A 81 9.65 -12.85 5.60
C THR A 81 8.53 -13.26 4.64
N SER A 82 7.31 -13.47 5.14
CA SER A 82 6.26 -14.13 4.36
C SER A 82 5.49 -13.23 3.39
N TYR A 83 5.49 -11.89 3.55
CA TYR A 83 4.68 -10.99 2.70
C TYR A 83 5.31 -9.60 2.52
N TYR A 84 6.62 -9.53 2.30
CA TYR A 84 7.36 -8.27 2.38
C TYR A 84 6.91 -7.18 1.38
N LEU A 85 6.33 -7.56 0.24
CA LEU A 85 5.81 -6.59 -0.75
C LEU A 85 4.64 -5.76 -0.20
N THR A 86 3.88 -6.29 0.77
CA THR A 86 2.81 -5.52 1.43
C THR A 86 3.36 -4.54 2.47
N LEU A 87 4.64 -4.62 2.82
CA LEU A 87 5.32 -3.73 3.78
C LEU A 87 6.01 -2.53 3.10
N LEU A 88 6.00 -2.45 1.77
CA LEU A 88 6.61 -1.32 1.04
C LEU A 88 6.10 0.05 1.50
N PRO A 89 4.79 0.27 1.73
CA PRO A 89 4.28 1.51 2.31
C PRO A 89 4.97 1.90 3.63
N ASP A 90 5.38 0.92 4.45
CA ASP A 90 5.98 1.18 5.75
C ASP A 90 7.42 1.71 5.61
N PHE A 91 8.19 1.19 4.66
CA PHE A 91 9.52 1.73 4.34
C PHE A 91 9.41 3.14 3.73
N HIS A 92 8.38 3.38 2.91
CA HIS A 92 8.09 4.70 2.36
C HIS A 92 7.73 5.71 3.47
N LEU A 93 6.97 5.29 4.48
CA LEU A 93 6.68 6.10 5.67
C LEU A 93 7.98 6.48 6.40
N VAL A 94 8.88 5.53 6.65
CA VAL A 94 10.19 5.82 7.27
C VAL A 94 11.00 6.80 6.44
N ARG A 95 11.05 6.63 5.11
CA ARG A 95 11.74 7.56 4.22
C ARG A 95 11.15 8.97 4.32
N ASN A 96 9.83 9.12 4.28
CA ASN A 96 9.20 10.42 4.38
C ASN A 96 9.52 11.10 5.71
N LEU A 97 9.48 10.35 6.82
CA LEU A 97 9.83 10.86 8.14
C LEU A 97 11.31 11.28 8.24
N LEU A 98 12.22 10.63 7.52
CA LEU A 98 13.62 11.04 7.40
C LEU A 98 13.76 12.35 6.61
N VAL A 99 13.10 12.46 5.45
CA VAL A 99 13.13 13.66 4.60
C VAL A 99 12.52 14.87 5.32
N MET A 100 11.49 14.65 6.15
CA MET A 100 10.88 15.67 7.00
C MET A 100 11.73 16.05 8.23
N ASN A 101 12.91 15.43 8.42
CA ASN A 101 13.77 15.59 9.60
C ASN A 101 13.09 15.24 10.94
N ILE A 102 12.08 14.37 10.90
CA ILE A 102 11.42 13.85 12.11
C ILE A 102 12.27 12.75 12.74
N LEU A 103 12.85 11.89 11.91
CA LEU A 103 13.79 10.85 12.32
C LEU A 103 15.23 11.34 12.21
N ASN A 104 16.10 10.92 13.14
CA ASN A 104 17.53 11.18 13.04
C ASN A 104 18.13 10.37 11.88
N MET A 105 18.74 11.05 10.91
CA MET A 105 19.29 10.41 9.71
C MET A 105 20.33 9.33 10.03
N ASN A 106 21.34 9.66 10.86
CA ASN A 106 22.44 8.74 11.15
C ASN A 106 21.97 7.48 11.87
N ASP A 107 21.11 7.63 12.88
CA ASP A 107 20.65 6.50 13.69
C ASP A 107 19.70 5.60 12.90
N THR A 108 18.82 6.19 12.10
CA THR A 108 17.85 5.43 11.30
C THR A 108 18.54 4.69 10.15
N ILE A 109 19.52 5.31 9.48
CA ILE A 109 20.31 4.64 8.44
C ILE A 109 21.08 3.46 9.00
N LYS A 110 21.61 3.53 10.24
CA LYS A 110 22.22 2.37 10.90
C LYS A 110 21.24 1.22 11.10
N ILE A 111 20.01 1.51 11.52
CA ILE A 111 18.95 0.49 11.67
C ILE A 111 18.63 -0.15 10.31
N ILE A 112 18.46 0.65 9.26
CA ILE A 112 18.20 0.18 7.89
C ILE A 112 19.36 -0.72 7.41
N LEU A 113 20.61 -0.27 7.57
CA LEU A 113 21.80 -1.02 7.17
C LEU A 113 21.92 -2.33 7.95
N GLN A 114 21.62 -2.34 9.24
CA GLN A 114 21.58 -3.57 10.04
C GLN A 114 20.51 -4.53 9.49
N PHE A 115 19.30 -4.03 9.29
CA PHE A 115 18.19 -4.82 8.77
C PHE A 115 18.53 -5.48 7.43
N ILE A 116 19.05 -4.74 6.46
CA ILE A 116 19.38 -5.31 5.14
C ILE A 116 20.54 -6.32 5.20
N ARG A 117 21.45 -6.24 6.17
CA ARG A 117 22.51 -7.25 6.38
C ARG A 117 21.97 -8.56 6.96
N GLU A 118 20.91 -8.49 7.75
CA GLU A 118 20.30 -9.66 8.39
C GLU A 118 19.33 -10.42 7.48
N ILE A 119 18.98 -9.86 6.31
CA ILE A 119 18.14 -10.55 5.32
C ILE A 119 18.93 -11.69 4.68
N GLU A 120 18.43 -12.91 4.86
CA GLU A 120 18.95 -14.12 4.21
C GLU A 120 18.91 -14.04 2.68
N ASP A 121 19.87 -14.68 2.01
CA ASP A 121 19.99 -14.67 0.53
C ASP A 121 18.72 -15.12 -0.20
N LYS A 122 17.94 -16.05 0.39
CA LYS A 122 16.66 -16.50 -0.18
C LYS A 122 15.62 -15.37 -0.29
N HIS A 123 15.82 -14.28 0.44
CA HIS A 123 14.98 -13.07 0.45
C HIS A 123 15.72 -11.83 -0.08
N LYS A 124 16.80 -12.01 -0.84
CA LYS A 124 17.61 -10.89 -1.40
C LYS A 124 16.83 -9.84 -2.18
N GLN A 125 15.67 -10.19 -2.74
CA GLN A 125 14.77 -9.22 -3.39
C GLN A 125 14.29 -8.14 -2.41
N LEU A 126 13.89 -8.50 -1.19
CA LEU A 126 13.51 -7.54 -0.15
C LEU A 126 14.68 -6.62 0.19
N ARG A 127 15.86 -7.20 0.41
CA ARG A 127 17.10 -6.46 0.69
C ARG A 127 17.37 -5.40 -0.39
N ASN A 128 17.26 -5.80 -1.66
CA ASN A 128 17.51 -4.95 -2.81
C ASN A 128 16.48 -3.81 -2.91
N ILE A 129 15.20 -4.11 -2.69
CA ILE A 129 14.13 -3.10 -2.72
C ILE A 129 14.31 -2.09 -1.58
N VAL A 130 14.58 -2.56 -0.36
CA VAL A 130 14.80 -1.67 0.80
C VAL A 130 16.03 -0.80 0.56
N PHE A 131 17.14 -1.38 0.08
CA PHE A 131 18.31 -0.59 -0.31
C PHE A 131 17.95 0.49 -1.35
N ALA A 132 17.19 0.15 -2.40
CA ALA A 132 16.79 1.10 -3.43
C ALA A 132 15.93 2.25 -2.88
N ILE A 133 15.01 2.00 -1.94
CA ILE A 133 14.17 3.03 -1.32
C ILE A 133 15.01 4.09 -0.58
N PHE A 134 16.11 3.67 0.03
CA PHE A 134 16.97 4.52 0.86
C PHE A 134 18.31 4.90 0.19
N ALA A 135 18.53 4.54 -1.08
CA ALA A 135 19.85 4.59 -1.73
C ALA A 135 20.54 5.96 -1.64
N ASP A 136 19.83 7.05 -1.94
CA ASP A 136 20.34 8.41 -1.85
C ASP A 136 20.65 8.84 -0.40
N LEU A 137 19.80 8.46 0.55
CA LEU A 137 19.98 8.76 1.98
C LEU A 137 21.13 7.96 2.59
N ILE A 138 21.35 6.71 2.14
CA ILE A 138 22.50 5.92 2.52
C ILE A 138 23.76 6.53 1.91
N GLU A 139 23.78 6.90 0.62
CA GLU A 139 24.94 7.50 -0.02
C GLU A 139 25.38 8.80 0.67
N SER A 140 24.43 9.65 1.08
CA SER A 140 24.73 10.90 1.77
C SER A 140 25.25 10.72 3.20
N THR A 141 24.93 9.58 3.84
CA THR A 141 25.16 9.34 5.26
C THR A 141 26.35 8.41 5.51
N ASP A 142 26.46 7.34 4.73
CA ASP A 142 27.42 6.27 4.84
C ASP A 142 27.79 5.73 3.45
N LYS A 143 28.67 6.47 2.78
CA LYS A 143 29.10 6.17 1.40
C LYS A 143 29.79 4.80 1.28
N GLU A 144 30.52 4.38 2.31
CA GLU A 144 31.20 3.08 2.31
C GLU A 144 30.19 1.93 2.20
N ASN A 145 29.14 1.97 3.01
CA ASN A 145 28.09 0.97 2.94
C ASN A 145 27.24 1.06 1.68
N PHE A 146 26.98 2.28 1.19
CA PHE A 146 26.34 2.45 -0.11
C PHE A 146 27.15 1.76 -1.23
N ASP A 147 28.45 2.05 -1.33
CA ASP A 147 29.33 1.49 -2.37
C ASP A 147 29.42 -0.05 -2.22
N TYR A 148 29.50 -0.57 -0.98
CA TYR A 148 29.49 -2.02 -0.71
C TYR A 148 28.22 -2.70 -1.24
N PHE A 149 27.03 -2.23 -0.82
CA PHE A 149 25.78 -2.85 -1.24
C PHE A 149 25.53 -2.69 -2.73
N MET A 150 25.89 -1.54 -3.31
CA MET A 150 25.79 -1.34 -4.75
C MET A 150 26.64 -2.38 -5.50
N ASN A 151 27.86 -2.66 -5.05
CA ASN A 151 28.71 -3.69 -5.69
C ASN A 151 28.11 -5.09 -5.56
N VAL A 152 27.67 -5.50 -4.35
CA VAL A 152 27.03 -6.80 -4.13
C VAL A 152 25.84 -6.99 -5.08
N ILE A 153 24.99 -5.96 -5.16
CA ILE A 153 23.80 -5.98 -5.99
C ILE A 153 24.16 -6.02 -7.49
N MET A 154 25.18 -5.28 -7.93
CA MET A 154 25.64 -5.30 -9.32
C MET A 154 26.19 -6.68 -9.71
N GLU A 155 26.95 -7.33 -8.84
CA GLU A 155 27.47 -8.68 -9.07
C GLU A 155 26.32 -9.71 -9.21
N GLU A 156 25.33 -9.63 -8.33
CA GLU A 156 24.15 -10.51 -8.38
C GLU A 156 23.30 -10.30 -9.64
N THR A 157 23.17 -9.06 -10.12
CA THR A 157 22.38 -8.74 -11.31
C THR A 157 23.09 -9.14 -12.60
N MET A 158 24.41 -8.96 -12.68
CA MET A 158 25.23 -9.33 -13.85
C MET A 158 25.44 -10.84 -14.02
N THR A 159 25.34 -11.63 -12.95
CA THR A 159 25.51 -13.10 -12.99
C THR A 159 24.23 -13.87 -13.28
N SER A 160 23.07 -13.19 -13.36
CA SER A 160 21.79 -13.85 -13.60
C SER A 160 21.53 -14.06 -15.11
N ASP A 161 21.52 -15.30 -15.58
CA ASP A 161 21.07 -15.71 -16.93
C ASP A 161 19.59 -15.35 -17.22
N HIS A 162 18.87 -14.81 -16.23
CA HIS A 162 17.50 -14.30 -16.34
C HIS A 162 17.37 -12.97 -17.10
N PHE A 163 18.48 -12.41 -17.60
CA PHE A 163 18.49 -11.17 -18.38
C PHE A 163 17.60 -11.16 -19.63
N MET A 164 17.09 -12.32 -20.07
CA MET A 164 16.35 -12.48 -21.33
C MET A 164 14.92 -13.05 -21.20
N ASN A 165 14.49 -13.53 -20.03
CA ASN A 165 13.24 -14.30 -19.88
C ASN A 165 12.30 -13.85 -18.74
N SER A 166 12.54 -12.71 -18.10
CA SER A 166 11.65 -12.23 -17.05
C SER A 166 10.42 -11.51 -17.63
N THR A 167 9.25 -11.80 -17.08
CA THR A 167 8.03 -11.04 -17.38
C THR A 167 8.21 -9.58 -16.91
N PRO A 168 7.54 -8.59 -17.54
CA PRO A 168 7.61 -7.18 -17.14
C PRO A 168 7.39 -6.93 -15.63
N ASN A 169 6.60 -7.79 -14.98
CA ASN A 169 6.26 -7.75 -13.55
C ASN A 169 7.19 -8.52 -12.60
N ASP A 170 8.27 -9.12 -13.09
CA ASP A 170 9.26 -9.73 -12.20
C ASP A 170 9.97 -8.64 -11.39
N PRO A 171 9.92 -8.68 -10.04
CA PRO A 171 10.61 -7.70 -9.19
C PRO A 171 12.08 -7.50 -9.56
N GLN A 172 12.75 -8.54 -10.06
CA GLN A 172 14.14 -8.44 -10.50
C GLN A 172 14.30 -7.59 -11.77
N SER A 173 13.34 -7.67 -12.72
CA SER A 173 13.33 -6.88 -13.95
C SER A 173 13.15 -5.39 -13.65
N VAL A 174 12.13 -5.05 -12.85
CA VAL A 174 11.84 -3.67 -12.42
C VAL A 174 13.04 -3.09 -11.67
N PHE A 175 13.68 -3.91 -10.84
CA PHE A 175 14.88 -3.51 -10.12
C PHE A 175 16.08 -3.22 -11.04
N ASN A 176 16.32 -4.09 -12.03
CA ASN A 176 17.39 -3.91 -13.01
C ASN A 176 17.19 -2.62 -13.84
N GLN A 177 15.95 -2.27 -14.17
CA GLN A 177 15.64 -1.02 -14.86
C GLN A 177 16.00 0.20 -14.01
N TRP A 178 15.65 0.20 -12.72
CA TRP A 178 16.04 1.27 -11.80
C TRP A 178 17.55 1.38 -11.70
N ILE A 179 18.28 0.27 -11.48
CA ILE A 179 19.75 0.28 -11.39
C ILE A 179 20.37 0.92 -12.63
N LYS A 180 19.92 0.50 -13.83
CA LYS A 180 20.46 1.02 -15.08
C LYS A 180 20.29 2.53 -15.18
N GLN A 181 19.12 3.05 -14.79
CA GLN A 181 18.86 4.50 -14.80
C GLN A 181 19.63 5.23 -13.71
N PHE A 182 19.62 4.70 -12.49
CA PHE A 182 20.31 5.27 -11.32
C PHE A 182 21.83 5.36 -11.56
N TYR A 183 22.44 4.32 -12.14
CA TYR A 183 23.88 4.27 -12.41
C TYR A 183 24.32 5.21 -13.55
N THR A 184 23.42 5.59 -14.46
CA THR A 184 23.75 6.57 -15.51
C THR A 184 23.93 7.99 -14.99
N LYS A 185 23.46 8.28 -13.77
CA LYS A 185 23.63 9.56 -13.10
C LYS A 185 25.03 9.64 -12.51
N LYS A 186 25.84 10.59 -12.98
CA LYS A 186 27.29 10.64 -12.72
C LYS A 186 27.59 11.24 -11.35
N THR A 187 26.83 12.25 -10.96
CA THR A 187 27.02 12.95 -9.69
C THR A 187 26.04 12.45 -8.62
N PHE A 188 26.40 12.64 -7.35
CA PHE A 188 25.49 12.40 -6.23
C PHE A 188 24.20 13.21 -6.37
N GLN A 189 24.31 14.49 -6.76
CA GLN A 189 23.16 15.37 -6.94
C GLN A 189 22.17 14.84 -8.00
N GLU A 190 22.67 14.41 -9.16
CA GLU A 190 21.82 13.81 -10.21
C GLU A 190 21.13 12.53 -9.74
N ARG A 191 21.82 11.68 -8.94
CA ARG A 191 21.23 10.48 -8.34
C ARG A 191 20.15 10.83 -7.34
N GLN A 192 20.41 11.80 -6.47
CA GLN A 192 19.47 12.27 -5.47
C GLN A 192 18.22 12.88 -6.10
N GLU A 193 18.37 13.77 -7.09
CA GLU A 193 17.25 14.38 -7.82
C GLU A 193 16.40 13.31 -8.53
N PHE A 194 17.05 12.35 -9.21
CA PHE A 194 16.36 11.22 -9.81
C PHE A 194 15.60 10.39 -8.77
N GLN A 195 16.23 10.06 -7.64
CA GLN A 195 15.62 9.26 -6.58
C GLN A 195 14.38 9.96 -5.97
N ILE A 196 14.49 11.26 -5.71
CA ILE A 196 13.37 12.08 -5.21
C ILE A 196 12.25 12.11 -6.24
N TYR A 197 12.57 12.34 -7.52
CA TYR A 197 11.58 12.34 -8.58
C TYR A 197 10.85 11.00 -8.68
N MET A 198 11.59 9.89 -8.72
CA MET A 198 11.02 8.55 -8.77
C MET A 198 10.10 8.31 -7.59
N PHE A 199 10.51 8.64 -6.37
CA PHE A 199 9.68 8.44 -5.19
C PHE A 199 8.37 9.25 -5.23
N ASN A 200 8.42 10.51 -5.67
CA ASN A 200 7.26 11.40 -5.71
C ASN A 200 6.25 11.05 -6.81
N HIS A 201 6.68 10.33 -7.85
CA HIS A 201 5.84 9.95 -8.99
C HIS A 201 5.54 8.44 -9.05
N GLY A 202 5.81 7.71 -7.94
CA GLY A 202 5.67 6.25 -7.84
C GLY A 202 6.56 5.47 -8.80
N GLY A 203 7.66 6.08 -9.25
CA GLY A 203 8.70 5.51 -10.07
C GLY A 203 8.37 5.47 -11.56
N HIS A 204 7.40 6.27 -12.00
CA HIS A 204 7.11 6.46 -13.42
C HIS A 204 7.64 7.81 -13.87
N ASN A 205 8.53 7.80 -14.86
CA ASN A 205 8.97 8.99 -15.58
C ASN A 205 8.12 9.16 -16.83
N ASN A 206 6.83 9.41 -16.62
CA ASN A 206 5.81 9.53 -17.67
C ASN A 206 4.76 10.57 -17.21
N ASP A 207 4.60 11.61 -18.02
CA ASP A 207 3.75 12.75 -17.67
C ASP A 207 2.25 12.41 -17.70
N ALA A 208 1.82 11.44 -18.52
CA ALA A 208 0.45 10.93 -18.49
C ALA A 208 0.16 10.23 -17.15
N ILE A 209 1.07 9.38 -16.66
CA ILE A 209 0.90 8.72 -15.35
C ILE A 209 0.88 9.75 -14.22
N SER A 210 1.74 10.77 -14.28
CA SER A 210 1.72 11.90 -13.34
C SER A 210 0.39 12.67 -13.37
N ALA A 211 -0.14 12.91 -14.57
CA ALA A 211 -1.45 13.54 -14.76
C ALA A 211 -2.59 12.73 -14.15
N LEU A 212 -2.57 11.41 -14.30
CA LEU A 212 -3.57 10.52 -13.68
C LEU A 212 -3.48 10.54 -12.16
N ARG A 213 -2.29 10.67 -11.57
CA ARG A 213 -2.13 10.73 -10.10
C ARG A 213 -2.63 12.05 -9.49
N THR A 214 -2.60 13.14 -10.26
CA THR A 214 -2.89 14.51 -9.82
C THR A 214 -4.22 15.07 -10.35
N ASP A 215 -5.00 14.25 -11.07
CA ASP A 215 -6.19 14.64 -11.83
C ASP A 215 -5.96 15.82 -12.80
N ASN A 216 -4.76 15.91 -13.38
CA ASN A 216 -4.40 16.96 -14.33
C ASN A 216 -4.88 16.61 -15.75
N LEU A 217 -6.16 16.87 -16.02
CA LEU A 217 -6.79 16.56 -17.31
C LEU A 217 -6.06 17.19 -18.50
N ALA A 218 -5.57 18.43 -18.38
CA ALA A 218 -4.93 19.14 -19.47
C ALA A 218 -3.64 18.44 -19.92
N LEU A 219 -2.81 18.01 -18.97
CA LEU A 219 -1.59 17.26 -19.25
C LEU A 219 -1.90 15.88 -19.84
N LEU A 220 -2.91 15.17 -19.32
CA LEU A 220 -3.32 13.88 -19.89
C LEU A 220 -3.79 14.02 -21.36
N GLN A 221 -4.56 15.06 -21.65
CA GLN A 221 -5.04 15.34 -23.00
C GLN A 221 -3.88 15.64 -23.96
N GLU A 222 -2.89 16.41 -23.54
CA GLU A 222 -1.69 16.69 -24.32
C GLU A 222 -0.94 15.39 -24.66
N GLN A 223 -0.74 14.52 -23.68
CA GLN A 223 0.00 13.26 -23.83
C GLN A 223 -0.72 12.22 -24.71
N ILE A 224 -2.05 12.15 -24.64
CA ILE A 224 -2.84 11.28 -25.54
C ILE A 224 -2.89 11.87 -26.94
N ALA A 225 -2.99 13.20 -27.08
CA ALA A 225 -3.02 13.86 -28.39
C ALA A 225 -1.68 13.85 -29.13
N SER A 226 -0.56 13.69 -28.42
CA SER A 226 0.78 13.52 -29.01
C SER A 226 1.05 12.10 -29.51
N ASP A 227 0.10 11.16 -29.36
CA ASP A 227 0.26 9.72 -29.59
C ASP A 227 1.44 9.11 -28.78
N GLU A 228 1.84 9.75 -27.67
CA GLU A 228 2.89 9.24 -26.78
C GLU A 228 2.39 8.09 -25.88
N ILE A 229 1.09 8.03 -25.64
CA ILE A 229 0.44 6.97 -24.86
C ILE A 229 -0.92 6.59 -25.45
N ASP A 230 -1.19 5.29 -25.55
CA ASP A 230 -2.49 4.77 -25.95
C ASP A 230 -3.51 4.86 -24.80
N ILE A 231 -4.79 5.00 -25.11
CA ILE A 231 -5.86 5.14 -24.11
C ILE A 231 -6.01 3.89 -23.21
N ASP A 232 -5.68 2.72 -23.75
CA ASP A 232 -5.76 1.42 -23.07
C ASP A 232 -4.38 0.91 -22.63
N GLU A 233 -3.34 1.78 -22.68
CA GLU A 233 -2.02 1.46 -22.15
C GLU A 233 -2.10 1.04 -20.67
N VAL A 234 -1.23 0.12 -20.27
CA VAL A 234 -1.08 -0.30 -18.88
C VAL A 234 0.05 0.47 -18.21
N VAL A 235 -0.14 0.83 -16.95
CA VAL A 235 0.90 1.45 -16.12
C VAL A 235 1.87 0.35 -15.69
N PRO A 236 3.14 0.35 -16.12
CA PRO A 236 4.08 -0.73 -15.80
C PRO A 236 4.31 -0.84 -14.29
N SER A 237 4.76 -1.99 -13.80
CA SER A 237 5.13 -2.12 -12.39
C SER A 237 6.36 -1.26 -12.03
N SER A 238 6.42 -0.79 -10.77
CA SER A 238 7.50 0.06 -10.28
C SER A 238 7.94 -0.30 -8.86
N LEU A 239 9.26 -0.17 -8.61
CA LEU A 239 9.84 -0.32 -7.28
C LEU A 239 9.24 0.66 -6.28
N PHE A 240 9.00 1.90 -6.73
CA PHE A 240 8.61 3.02 -5.89
C PHE A 240 7.10 3.23 -5.84
N GLU A 241 6.32 2.39 -6.51
CA GLU A 241 4.87 2.42 -6.34
C GLU A 241 4.53 1.97 -4.91
N GLN A 242 3.84 2.84 -4.18
CA GLN A 242 3.55 2.70 -2.76
C GLN A 242 2.53 1.59 -2.55
N SER A 243 1.44 1.66 -3.32
CA SER A 243 0.37 0.69 -3.22
C SER A 243 0.76 -0.62 -3.88
N TYR A 244 0.68 -1.71 -3.11
CA TYR A 244 0.77 -3.06 -3.69
C TYR A 244 -0.29 -3.30 -4.77
N PHE A 245 -1.45 -2.65 -4.65
CA PHE A 245 -2.57 -2.78 -5.58
C PHE A 245 -2.26 -2.25 -6.99
N LEU A 246 -1.31 -1.31 -7.11
CA LEU A 246 -0.91 -0.69 -8.37
C LEU A 246 0.26 -1.41 -9.06
N LYS A 247 0.83 -2.46 -8.45
CA LYS A 247 2.00 -3.17 -8.99
C LYS A 247 1.67 -4.21 -10.06
N ASN A 248 0.40 -4.45 -10.32
CA ASN A 248 -0.10 -5.51 -11.19
C ASN A 248 -0.53 -5.00 -12.58
N GLU A 249 0.11 -3.93 -13.06
CA GLU A 249 -0.12 -3.30 -14.36
C GLU A 249 -1.59 -2.93 -14.64
N PRO A 250 -2.17 -2.00 -13.84
CA PRO A 250 -3.49 -1.47 -14.12
C PRO A 250 -3.51 -0.68 -15.44
N SER A 251 -4.64 -0.69 -16.15
CA SER A 251 -4.87 0.23 -17.27
C SER A 251 -4.91 1.69 -16.82
N LEU A 252 -4.73 2.65 -17.73
CA LEU A 252 -4.81 4.09 -17.40
C LEU A 252 -6.11 4.47 -16.67
N ILE A 253 -7.24 3.88 -17.07
CA ILE A 253 -8.54 4.16 -16.44
C ILE A 253 -8.66 3.54 -15.04
N GLN A 254 -8.09 2.35 -14.83
CA GLN A 254 -7.97 1.75 -13.49
C GLN A 254 -7.07 2.58 -12.59
N TYR A 255 -5.96 3.09 -13.13
CA TYR A 255 -5.04 3.96 -12.40
C TYR A 255 -5.69 5.29 -12.01
N ALA A 256 -6.38 5.96 -12.93
CA ALA A 256 -7.19 7.14 -12.61
C ALA A 256 -8.27 6.84 -11.56
N ALA A 257 -8.91 5.67 -11.66
CA ALA A 257 -9.93 5.27 -10.70
C ALA A 257 -9.37 5.13 -9.29
N TYR A 258 -8.17 4.55 -9.13
CA TYR A 258 -7.50 4.40 -7.84
C TYR A 258 -7.20 5.73 -7.15
N PHE A 259 -6.66 6.70 -7.90
CA PHE A 259 -6.35 8.04 -7.35
C PHE A 259 -7.59 8.92 -7.18
N GLY A 260 -8.77 8.45 -7.61
CA GLY A 260 -9.99 9.24 -7.54
C GLY A 260 -10.00 10.41 -8.53
N SER A 261 -9.23 10.30 -9.61
CA SER A 261 -9.03 11.34 -10.62
C SER A 261 -10.22 11.42 -11.56
N VAL A 262 -11.29 12.07 -11.08
CA VAL A 262 -12.60 12.10 -11.73
C VAL A 262 -12.53 12.73 -13.11
N SER A 263 -11.74 13.79 -13.29
CA SER A 263 -11.66 14.52 -14.56
C SER A 263 -10.98 13.66 -15.63
N CYS A 264 -9.83 13.07 -15.28
CA CYS A 264 -9.11 12.13 -16.14
C CYS A 264 -9.93 10.87 -16.42
N PHE A 265 -10.58 10.28 -15.41
CA PHE A 265 -11.42 9.09 -15.57
C PHE A 265 -12.57 9.33 -16.57
N LYS A 266 -13.29 10.45 -16.43
CA LYS A 266 -14.38 10.81 -17.35
C LYS A 266 -13.87 11.00 -18.77
N TYR A 267 -12.69 11.62 -18.95
CA TYR A 267 -12.08 11.78 -20.26
C TYR A 267 -11.74 10.44 -20.91
N LEU A 268 -11.06 9.54 -20.20
CA LEU A 268 -10.72 8.20 -20.70
C LEU A 268 -12.00 7.42 -21.06
N LEU A 269 -13.01 7.46 -20.19
CA LEU A 269 -14.30 6.83 -20.43
C LEU A 269 -15.02 7.38 -21.67
N MET A 270 -14.99 8.70 -21.88
CA MET A 270 -15.62 9.35 -23.05
C MET A 270 -14.89 9.04 -24.36
N ASN A 271 -13.61 8.74 -24.30
CA ASN A 271 -12.80 8.39 -25.46
C ASN A 271 -12.70 6.87 -25.70
N GLY A 272 -13.50 6.07 -24.98
CA GLY A 272 -13.69 4.65 -25.29
C GLY A 272 -12.73 3.69 -24.62
N ALA A 273 -12.08 4.08 -23.52
CA ALA A 273 -11.23 3.19 -22.74
C ALA A 273 -11.93 1.86 -22.40
N ASP A 274 -11.21 0.75 -22.49
CA ASP A 274 -11.68 -0.59 -22.18
C ASP A 274 -11.94 -0.74 -20.67
N LEU A 275 -13.21 -0.98 -20.33
CA LEU A 275 -13.66 -1.18 -18.94
C LEU A 275 -13.61 -2.65 -18.52
N SER A 276 -13.34 -3.56 -19.44
CA SER A 276 -13.33 -5.01 -19.22
C SER A 276 -11.95 -5.57 -18.86
N TYR A 277 -10.89 -4.78 -19.02
CA TYR A 277 -9.54 -5.15 -18.64
C TYR A 277 -9.47 -5.59 -17.17
N VAL A 278 -8.73 -6.68 -16.95
CA VAL A 278 -8.38 -7.20 -15.62
C VAL A 278 -6.87 -7.21 -15.47
N ASP A 279 -6.40 -6.72 -14.33
CA ASP A 279 -4.97 -6.67 -14.02
C ASP A 279 -4.40 -8.09 -13.76
N TYR A 280 -3.09 -8.20 -13.53
CA TYR A 280 -2.45 -9.51 -13.28
C TYR A 280 -2.87 -10.20 -11.97
N ASN A 281 -3.63 -9.51 -11.11
CA ASN A 281 -4.20 -10.04 -9.87
C ASN A 281 -5.73 -10.18 -9.96
N ASN A 282 -6.28 -10.25 -11.18
CA ASN A 282 -7.70 -10.37 -11.49
C ASN A 282 -8.55 -9.23 -10.90
N GLN A 283 -7.98 -8.05 -10.68
CA GLN A 283 -8.68 -6.86 -10.25
C GLN A 283 -9.38 -6.19 -11.44
N THR A 284 -10.60 -5.73 -11.20
CA THR A 284 -11.47 -5.10 -12.19
C THR A 284 -11.54 -3.60 -11.92
N LEU A 285 -12.06 -2.82 -12.87
CA LEU A 285 -12.19 -1.37 -12.71
C LEU A 285 -12.98 -0.96 -11.44
N ILE A 286 -13.99 -1.74 -11.04
CA ILE A 286 -14.75 -1.47 -9.82
C ILE A 286 -13.88 -1.60 -8.56
N SER A 287 -12.90 -2.52 -8.53
CA SER A 287 -11.97 -2.65 -7.40
C SER A 287 -11.16 -1.37 -7.20
N TYR A 288 -10.63 -0.78 -8.28
CA TYR A 288 -9.87 0.47 -8.22
C TYR A 288 -10.75 1.67 -7.84
N ALA A 289 -11.98 1.76 -8.37
CA ALA A 289 -12.92 2.81 -7.98
C ALA A 289 -13.25 2.74 -6.48
N ILE A 290 -13.43 1.53 -5.92
CA ILE A 290 -13.65 1.33 -4.49
C ILE A 290 -12.40 1.67 -3.68
N ALA A 291 -11.20 1.31 -4.16
CA ALA A 291 -9.94 1.65 -3.51
C ALA A 291 -9.81 3.15 -3.25
N SER A 292 -10.21 3.99 -4.20
CA SER A 292 -10.19 5.46 -4.05
C SER A 292 -11.15 6.00 -2.98
N GLY A 293 -12.24 5.28 -2.71
CA GLY A 293 -13.35 5.76 -1.87
C GLY A 293 -14.21 6.83 -2.54
N ASN A 294 -14.01 7.10 -3.83
CA ASN A 294 -14.78 8.09 -4.57
C ASN A 294 -16.13 7.50 -5.02
N LEU A 295 -17.21 7.87 -4.30
CA LEU A 295 -18.56 7.41 -4.58
C LEU A 295 -19.06 7.78 -6.00
N GLU A 296 -18.56 8.88 -6.58
CA GLU A 296 -18.92 9.25 -7.95
C GLU A 296 -18.40 8.22 -8.96
N LEU A 297 -17.15 7.78 -8.80
CA LEU A 297 -16.56 6.77 -9.67
C LEU A 297 -17.26 5.40 -9.54
N ILE A 298 -17.62 5.01 -8.32
CA ILE A 298 -18.39 3.78 -8.06
C ILE A 298 -19.74 3.84 -8.77
N ARG A 299 -20.45 4.99 -8.69
CA ARG A 299 -21.73 5.20 -9.39
C ARG A 299 -21.57 5.21 -10.91
N LEU A 300 -20.49 5.79 -11.44
CA LEU A 300 -20.21 5.74 -12.87
C LEU A 300 -19.98 4.31 -13.35
N CYS A 301 -19.25 3.49 -12.59
CA CYS A 301 -19.08 2.06 -12.88
C CYS A 301 -20.42 1.32 -12.87
N GLU A 302 -21.29 1.60 -11.89
CA GLU A 302 -22.65 1.04 -11.83
C GLU A 302 -23.49 1.43 -13.06
N GLN A 303 -23.47 2.70 -13.44
CA GLN A 303 -24.22 3.20 -14.61
C GLN A 303 -23.74 2.58 -15.92
N LYS A 304 -22.46 2.20 -16.00
CA LYS A 304 -21.88 1.48 -17.14
C LYS A 304 -22.12 -0.02 -17.09
N GLY A 305 -22.80 -0.54 -16.07
CA GLY A 305 -23.18 -1.94 -15.97
C GLY A 305 -22.01 -2.87 -15.68
N LEU A 306 -20.96 -2.37 -15.03
CA LEU A 306 -19.82 -3.20 -14.64
C LEU A 306 -20.25 -4.27 -13.62
N ASP A 307 -19.57 -5.42 -13.65
CA ASP A 307 -19.72 -6.47 -12.65
C ASP A 307 -19.13 -6.03 -11.30
N PHE A 308 -19.88 -6.28 -10.23
CA PHE A 308 -19.50 -5.96 -8.86
C PHE A 308 -18.87 -7.16 -8.12
N LYS A 309 -18.60 -8.29 -8.78
CA LYS A 309 -18.02 -9.49 -8.16
C LYS A 309 -16.85 -9.24 -7.21
N ASN A 310 -15.91 -8.35 -7.56
CA ASN A 310 -14.74 -8.03 -6.72
C ASN A 310 -15.00 -6.89 -5.69
N ALA A 311 -16.20 -6.32 -5.66
CA ALA A 311 -16.49 -5.11 -4.89
C ALA A 311 -16.45 -5.33 -3.37
N LEU A 312 -16.93 -6.49 -2.88
CA LEU A 312 -16.89 -6.80 -1.46
C LEU A 312 -15.46 -7.05 -0.95
N SER A 313 -14.63 -7.78 -1.70
CA SER A 313 -13.24 -7.98 -1.31
C SER A 313 -12.45 -6.68 -1.35
N ALA A 314 -12.65 -5.84 -2.38
CA ALA A 314 -12.03 -4.51 -2.45
C ALA A 314 -12.47 -3.60 -1.29
N SER A 315 -13.76 -3.54 -0.98
CA SER A 315 -14.26 -2.71 0.13
C SER A 315 -13.79 -3.21 1.49
N ALA A 316 -13.66 -4.52 1.68
CA ALA A 316 -13.05 -5.09 2.89
C ALA A 316 -11.55 -4.78 2.98
N TYR A 317 -10.81 -4.89 1.88
CA TYR A 317 -9.38 -4.59 1.83
C TYR A 317 -9.10 -3.12 2.15
N PHE A 318 -9.77 -2.20 1.45
CA PHE A 318 -9.56 -0.74 1.61
C PHE A 318 -10.39 -0.10 2.74
N TRP A 319 -10.98 -0.92 3.62
CA TRP A 319 -11.80 -0.47 4.74
C TRP A 319 -12.92 0.52 4.33
N ARG A 320 -13.54 0.29 3.17
CA ARG A 320 -14.68 1.07 2.68
C ARG A 320 -15.98 0.53 3.29
N PHE A 321 -16.11 0.68 4.60
CA PHE A 321 -17.21 0.10 5.38
C PHE A 321 -18.59 0.50 4.85
N ASP A 322 -18.77 1.77 4.49
CA ASP A 322 -20.07 2.25 3.98
C ASP A 322 -20.41 1.62 2.62
N VAL A 323 -19.41 1.45 1.74
CA VAL A 323 -19.59 0.76 0.46
C VAL A 323 -19.86 -0.72 0.69
N PHE A 324 -19.15 -1.35 1.62
CA PHE A 324 -19.37 -2.74 2.01
C PHE A 324 -20.81 -2.98 2.46
N SER A 325 -21.29 -2.19 3.43
CA SER A 325 -22.68 -2.26 3.92
C SER A 325 -23.68 -2.00 2.80
N TRP A 326 -23.47 -0.97 1.98
CA TRP A 326 -24.36 -0.69 0.85
C TRP A 326 -24.49 -1.87 -0.13
N LEU A 327 -23.40 -2.58 -0.44
CA LEU A 327 -23.42 -3.74 -1.34
C LEU A 327 -24.28 -4.89 -0.79
N ILE A 328 -24.22 -5.11 0.53
CA ILE A 328 -25.02 -6.14 1.21
C ILE A 328 -26.49 -5.70 1.34
N ASP A 329 -26.72 -4.49 1.86
CA ASP A 329 -28.06 -3.96 2.16
C ASP A 329 -28.91 -3.78 0.90
N SER A 330 -28.26 -3.48 -0.24
CA SER A 330 -28.94 -3.39 -1.54
C SER A 330 -29.22 -4.77 -2.18
N GLY A 331 -28.75 -5.86 -1.56
CA GLY A 331 -28.87 -7.22 -2.09
C GLY A 331 -28.05 -7.48 -3.35
N LYS A 332 -27.06 -6.62 -3.66
CA LYS A 332 -26.17 -6.80 -4.82
C LYS A 332 -25.26 -8.01 -4.63
N LEU A 333 -24.75 -8.18 -3.42
CA LEU A 333 -23.83 -9.25 -3.05
C LEU A 333 -24.18 -9.77 -1.65
N PHE A 334 -23.65 -10.93 -1.32
CA PHE A 334 -23.77 -11.54 0.00
C PHE A 334 -22.41 -11.57 0.66
N VAL A 335 -22.36 -11.60 1.99
CA VAL A 335 -21.11 -11.69 2.75
C VAL A 335 -20.27 -12.94 2.43
N THR A 336 -20.89 -13.96 1.82
CA THR A 336 -20.23 -15.19 1.31
C THR A 336 -19.82 -15.11 -0.16
N SER A 337 -20.13 -14.02 -0.87
CA SER A 337 -19.74 -13.83 -2.26
C SER A 337 -18.22 -13.88 -2.37
N VAL A 338 -17.74 -14.63 -3.37
CA VAL A 338 -16.33 -14.76 -3.69
C VAL A 338 -15.97 -13.87 -4.87
N ASP A 339 -14.78 -13.30 -4.82
CA ASP A 339 -14.20 -12.52 -5.89
C ASP A 339 -13.63 -13.40 -7.01
N SER A 340 -12.95 -12.78 -7.98
CA SER A 340 -12.36 -13.48 -9.12
C SER A 340 -11.21 -14.42 -8.74
N ASN A 341 -10.65 -14.31 -7.54
CA ASN A 341 -9.64 -15.21 -6.98
C ASN A 341 -10.24 -16.25 -6.00
N GLU A 342 -11.57 -16.42 -6.04
CA GLU A 342 -12.32 -17.30 -5.14
C GLU A 342 -12.17 -16.92 -3.64
N LYS A 343 -11.86 -15.64 -3.35
CA LYS A 343 -11.71 -15.12 -1.99
C LYS A 343 -12.97 -14.40 -1.54
N THR A 344 -13.38 -14.63 -0.31
CA THR A 344 -14.45 -13.88 0.35
C THR A 344 -13.93 -12.55 0.88
N ALA A 345 -14.83 -11.63 1.19
CA ALA A 345 -14.49 -10.43 1.95
C ALA A 345 -13.81 -10.74 3.28
N LEU A 346 -14.17 -11.85 3.90
CA LEU A 346 -13.68 -12.24 5.19
C LEU A 346 -12.21 -12.70 5.12
N ASP A 347 -11.79 -13.30 4.00
CA ASP A 347 -10.38 -13.62 3.73
C ASP A 347 -9.50 -12.36 3.71
N MET A 348 -10.05 -11.22 3.25
CA MET A 348 -9.31 -9.95 3.23
C MET A 348 -9.10 -9.36 4.62
N THR A 349 -9.96 -9.69 5.59
CA THR A 349 -9.87 -9.09 6.94
C THR A 349 -8.60 -9.47 7.70
N ALA A 350 -8.07 -10.67 7.44
CA ALA A 350 -6.80 -11.11 8.00
C ALA A 350 -5.62 -10.34 7.41
N MET A 351 -5.66 -9.97 6.13
CA MET A 351 -4.60 -9.19 5.48
C MET A 351 -4.59 -7.74 5.94
N THR A 352 -5.77 -7.18 6.19
CA THR A 352 -5.91 -5.74 6.46
C THR A 352 -6.26 -5.44 7.91
N ASN A 353 -6.33 -6.44 8.79
CA ASN A 353 -6.73 -6.32 10.20
C ASN A 353 -8.08 -5.61 10.40
N SER A 354 -9.05 -5.83 9.50
CA SER A 354 -10.32 -5.11 9.48
C SER A 354 -11.34 -5.68 10.47
N LEU A 355 -11.37 -5.16 11.70
CA LEU A 355 -12.29 -5.63 12.75
C LEU A 355 -13.76 -5.34 12.44
N LYS A 356 -14.03 -4.20 11.81
CA LYS A 356 -15.40 -3.79 11.49
C LYS A 356 -16.06 -4.69 10.46
N ILE A 357 -15.31 -5.14 9.45
CA ILE A 357 -15.80 -6.14 8.48
C ILE A 357 -16.05 -7.48 9.18
N VAL A 358 -15.19 -7.87 10.12
CA VAL A 358 -15.44 -9.05 10.96
C VAL A 358 -16.75 -8.89 11.73
N GLU A 359 -17.00 -7.75 12.37
CA GLU A 359 -18.26 -7.52 13.09
C GLU A 359 -19.50 -7.61 12.18
N ILE A 360 -19.48 -6.95 11.03
CA ILE A 360 -20.58 -7.00 10.04
C ILE A 360 -20.79 -8.44 9.57
N THR A 361 -19.73 -9.14 9.18
CA THR A 361 -19.82 -10.50 8.64
C THR A 361 -20.34 -11.51 9.67
N PHE A 362 -19.98 -11.33 10.94
CA PHE A 362 -20.43 -12.21 12.03
C PHE A 362 -21.91 -12.04 12.37
N GLN A 363 -22.47 -10.83 12.23
CA GLN A 363 -23.90 -10.61 12.41
C GLN A 363 -24.70 -11.45 11.40
N GLU A 364 -24.13 -11.67 10.21
CA GLU A 364 -24.78 -12.39 9.12
C GLU A 364 -24.55 -13.92 9.12
N LEU A 365 -23.34 -14.43 9.47
CA LEU A 365 -22.96 -15.81 9.08
C LEU A 365 -22.92 -16.91 10.15
N GLN A 366 -22.74 -16.67 11.45
CA GLN A 366 -22.69 -17.72 12.51
C GLN A 366 -21.93 -19.05 12.19
N THR A 367 -21.03 -19.14 11.19
CA THR A 367 -20.40 -20.41 10.78
C THR A 367 -18.95 -20.57 11.25
N ILE A 368 -18.65 -21.73 11.83
CA ILE A 368 -17.45 -22.03 12.62
C ILE A 368 -16.19 -22.29 11.78
N GLN A 369 -16.32 -22.95 10.63
CA GLN A 369 -15.16 -23.39 9.85
C GLN A 369 -14.41 -22.21 9.25
N THR A 370 -15.13 -21.26 8.68
CA THR A 370 -14.58 -20.02 8.11
C THR A 370 -13.77 -19.24 9.16
N ILE A 371 -14.24 -19.20 10.42
CA ILE A 371 -13.56 -18.51 11.52
C ILE A 371 -12.17 -19.10 11.78
N LYS A 372 -12.03 -20.42 11.76
CA LYS A 372 -10.74 -21.09 12.01
C LYS A 372 -9.71 -20.76 10.92
N ASP A 373 -10.15 -20.72 9.66
CA ASP A 373 -9.26 -20.44 8.53
C ASP A 373 -8.77 -18.98 8.54
N ILE A 374 -9.61 -18.04 8.98
CA ILE A 374 -9.21 -16.62 9.16
C ILE A 374 -8.29 -16.45 10.36
N ILE A 375 -8.50 -17.16 11.46
CA ILE A 375 -7.61 -17.10 12.64
C ILE A 375 -6.19 -17.50 12.22
N ALA A 376 -6.03 -18.59 11.46
CA ALA A 376 -4.73 -19.02 10.94
C ALA A 376 -4.10 -17.93 10.05
N THR A 377 -4.89 -17.36 9.13
CA THR A 377 -4.43 -16.31 8.21
C THR A 377 -4.07 -15.01 8.96
N ALA A 378 -4.86 -14.61 9.96
CA ALA A 378 -4.63 -13.40 10.75
C ALA A 378 -3.33 -13.49 11.55
N GLN A 379 -2.96 -14.70 11.99
CA GLN A 379 -1.68 -14.95 12.63
C GLN A 379 -0.52 -14.74 11.64
N ASP A 380 -0.65 -15.24 10.39
CA ASP A 380 0.39 -15.11 9.36
C ASP A 380 0.62 -13.65 8.92
N TYR A 381 -0.44 -12.85 8.85
CA TYR A 381 -0.37 -11.43 8.48
C TYR A 381 -0.16 -10.48 9.68
N GLY A 382 -0.06 -11.02 10.91
CA GLY A 382 0.10 -10.21 12.11
C GLY A 382 -1.12 -9.33 12.44
N ALA A 383 -2.31 -9.68 11.92
CA ALA A 383 -3.58 -9.05 12.25
C ALA A 383 -4.08 -9.52 13.63
N LEU A 384 -3.32 -9.15 14.66
CA LEU A 384 -3.50 -9.61 16.03
C LEU A 384 -4.85 -9.18 16.62
N ASP A 385 -5.36 -8.02 16.23
CA ASP A 385 -6.67 -7.57 16.72
C ASP A 385 -7.79 -8.47 16.17
N VAL A 386 -7.75 -8.79 14.87
CA VAL A 386 -8.67 -9.76 14.24
C VAL A 386 -8.50 -11.14 14.88
N TYR A 387 -7.26 -11.62 15.04
CA TYR A 387 -6.97 -12.90 15.67
C TYR A 387 -7.58 -12.99 17.10
N ASP A 388 -7.32 -12.00 17.96
CA ASP A 388 -7.80 -11.97 19.33
C ASP A 388 -9.33 -11.81 19.39
N SER A 389 -9.92 -10.99 18.53
CA SER A 389 -11.37 -10.82 18.40
C SER A 389 -12.06 -12.13 18.01
N LEU A 390 -11.56 -12.81 16.99
CA LEU A 390 -12.09 -14.09 16.53
C LEU A 390 -11.93 -15.18 17.58
N LYS A 391 -10.76 -15.26 18.24
CA LYS A 391 -10.50 -16.22 19.31
C LYS A 391 -11.44 -16.03 20.50
N ASN A 392 -11.64 -14.80 20.95
CA ASN A 392 -12.58 -14.49 22.03
C ASN A 392 -14.02 -14.81 21.64
N LYS A 393 -14.42 -14.54 20.39
CA LYS A 393 -15.75 -14.91 19.88
C LYS A 393 -15.94 -16.42 19.85
N CYS A 394 -14.97 -17.21 19.38
CA CYS A 394 -15.01 -18.68 19.45
C CYS A 394 -15.28 -19.18 20.87
N LEU A 395 -14.53 -18.65 21.85
CA LEU A 395 -14.68 -19.01 23.26
C LEU A 395 -16.10 -18.68 23.79
N MET A 396 -16.69 -17.55 23.40
CA MET A 396 -18.04 -17.17 23.83
C MET A 396 -19.14 -18.05 23.24
N ILE A 397 -18.95 -18.59 22.03
CA ILE A 397 -19.92 -19.49 21.38
C ILE A 397 -19.64 -20.97 21.67
N GLY A 398 -18.71 -21.28 22.60
CA GLY A 398 -18.45 -22.64 23.09
C GLY A 398 -17.58 -23.50 22.18
N LEU A 399 -16.66 -22.87 21.45
CA LEU A 399 -15.71 -23.49 20.51
C LEU A 399 -14.27 -23.17 20.88
#